data_AF-A0A1U7U014-F1
#
_entry.id   AF-A0A1U7U014-F1
#
_cell.length_a   1.000
_cell.length_b   1.000
_cell.length_c   1.000
_cell.angle_alpha   90.00
_cell.angle_beta   90.00
_cell.angle_gamma   90.00
#
_symmetry.space_group_name_H-M   'P 1'
#
loop_
_entity.id
_entity.type
_entity.pdbx_description
1 polymer ?
#
loop_
_entity_poly.entity_id
_entity_poly.type
_entity_poly.pdbx_seq_one_letter_code
_entity_poly.pdbx_strand_id
1 'polypeptide(L)'
;MPGGDGGDIGMGAPALPPAWQPFLKDHRVSTFKNWPFLEGCACTPERMAEAGFIHCPTENEPDLAQCFFCFKELEGWEPDDDPIEEHKKHSSGCAFLSVKKRFEELTLGEFLKLDRERAKNKIEALEQNEKVSSQIQGGKQRDFLFKEKTDV
;
A
#
# COMPACT_ATOMS: atom_id res chain seq x y z
N MET A 1 -13.69 -19.35 -49.00
CA MET A 1 -13.39 -18.81 -47.66
C MET A 1 -12.95 -19.95 -46.76
N PRO A 2 -11.69 -19.98 -46.32
CA PRO A 2 -11.28 -20.61 -45.07
C PRO A 2 -10.68 -19.53 -44.16
N GLY A 3 -10.64 -19.62 -42.84
CA GLY A 3 -10.99 -20.69 -41.91
C GLY A 3 -10.95 -20.08 -40.51
N GLY A 4 -11.60 -20.74 -39.56
CA GLY A 4 -11.55 -20.36 -38.16
C GLY A 4 -10.14 -20.53 -37.59
N ASP A 5 -9.77 -19.59 -36.73
CA ASP A 5 -8.72 -19.79 -35.75
C ASP A 5 -9.40 -19.91 -34.38
N GLY A 6 -9.32 -21.12 -33.83
CA GLY A 6 -9.69 -21.41 -32.46
C GLY A 6 -8.63 -20.85 -31.54
N GLY A 7 -8.83 -19.62 -31.08
CA GLY A 7 -8.11 -19.04 -29.95
C GLY A 7 -8.69 -19.56 -28.64
N ASP A 8 -8.04 -20.59 -28.11
CA ASP A 8 -7.89 -20.95 -26.70
C ASP A 8 -8.72 -20.11 -25.69
N ILE A 9 -9.80 -20.70 -25.19
CA ILE A 9 -10.47 -20.28 -23.96
C ILE A 9 -9.52 -20.59 -22.79
N GLY A 10 -8.54 -19.71 -22.60
CA GLY A 10 -7.74 -19.66 -21.39
C GLY A 10 -8.68 -19.53 -20.20
N MET A 11 -8.90 -20.62 -19.48
CA MET A 11 -9.53 -20.63 -18.17
C MET A 11 -8.60 -19.88 -17.21
N GLY A 12 -8.65 -18.55 -17.27
CA GLY A 12 -8.00 -17.68 -16.31
C GLY A 12 -8.50 -18.07 -14.93
N ALA A 13 -7.57 -18.40 -14.04
CA ALA A 13 -7.89 -18.62 -12.63
C ALA A 13 -8.80 -17.48 -12.16
N PRO A 14 -9.90 -17.77 -11.45
CA PRO A 14 -10.82 -16.73 -11.02
C PRO A 14 -10.04 -15.68 -10.24
N ALA A 15 -10.08 -14.44 -10.73
CA ALA A 15 -9.37 -13.33 -10.12
C ALA A 15 -9.83 -13.19 -8.66
N LEU A 16 -8.88 -12.96 -7.75
CA LEU A 16 -9.20 -12.68 -6.35
C LEU A 16 -10.17 -11.49 -6.27
N PRO A 17 -11.10 -11.48 -5.28
CA PRO A 17 -11.94 -10.32 -5.03
C PRO A 17 -11.10 -9.05 -4.89
N PRO A 18 -11.59 -7.87 -5.35
CA PRO A 18 -10.81 -6.62 -5.31
C PRO A 18 -10.22 -6.30 -3.92
N ALA A 19 -10.95 -6.62 -2.84
CA ALA A 19 -10.48 -6.40 -1.48
C ALA A 19 -9.21 -7.19 -1.11
N TRP A 20 -8.96 -8.32 -1.77
CA TRP A 20 -7.84 -9.23 -1.49
C TRP A 20 -6.71 -9.14 -2.52
N GLN A 21 -6.92 -8.49 -3.66
CA GLN A 21 -5.87 -8.29 -4.67
C GLN A 21 -4.60 -7.63 -4.12
N PRO A 22 -4.65 -6.61 -3.23
CA PRO A 22 -3.45 -5.99 -2.68
C PRO A 22 -2.57 -6.90 -1.82
N PHE A 23 -3.04 -8.08 -1.43
CA PHE A 23 -2.17 -9.05 -0.77
C PHE A 23 -1.09 -9.60 -1.71
N LEU A 24 -1.36 -9.63 -3.03
CA LEU A 24 -0.38 -10.00 -4.05
C LEU A 24 0.61 -8.85 -4.28
N LYS A 25 1.91 -9.15 -4.22
CA LYS A 25 2.96 -8.15 -4.46
C LYS A 25 2.83 -7.54 -5.86
N ASP A 26 2.59 -8.36 -6.88
CA ASP A 26 2.50 -7.92 -8.27
C ASP A 26 1.36 -6.92 -8.48
N HIS A 27 0.23 -7.11 -7.80
CA HIS A 27 -0.87 -6.15 -7.81
C HIS A 27 -0.41 -4.81 -7.21
N ARG A 28 0.32 -4.83 -6.10
CA ARG A 28 0.84 -3.59 -5.48
C ARG A 28 1.82 -2.87 -6.42
N VAL A 29 2.74 -3.58 -7.06
CA VAL A 29 3.65 -3.00 -8.06
C VAL A 29 2.86 -2.32 -9.18
N SER A 30 1.80 -2.96 -9.67
CA SER A 30 0.97 -2.42 -10.77
C SER A 30 0.26 -1.10 -10.44
N THR A 31 0.16 -0.73 -9.16
CA THR A 31 -0.45 0.54 -8.74
C THR A 31 0.45 1.74 -9.03
N PHE A 32 1.78 1.55 -9.05
CA PHE A 32 2.77 2.60 -9.25
C PHE A 32 2.83 3.07 -10.70
N LYS A 33 1.92 3.98 -11.05
CA LYS A 33 1.90 4.68 -12.33
C LYS A 33 2.62 6.03 -12.22
N ASN A 34 3.55 6.30 -13.13
CA ASN A 34 4.35 7.53 -13.18
C ASN A 34 5.11 7.84 -11.88
N TRP A 35 5.55 6.79 -11.17
CA TRP A 35 6.34 6.95 -9.95
C TRP A 35 7.71 7.57 -10.26
N PRO A 36 8.15 8.61 -9.55
CA PRO A 36 9.34 9.38 -9.90
C PRO A 36 10.66 8.64 -9.66
N PHE A 37 10.68 7.66 -8.75
CA PHE A 37 11.91 6.98 -8.31
C PHE A 37 12.03 5.59 -8.90
N LEU A 38 12.84 5.46 -9.95
CA LEU A 38 13.03 4.22 -10.69
C LEU A 38 14.45 3.68 -10.44
N GLU A 39 15.16 3.28 -11.49
CA GLU A 39 16.48 2.66 -11.40
C GLU A 39 17.48 3.54 -10.61
N GLY A 40 18.22 2.91 -9.70
CA GLY A 40 19.21 3.59 -8.84
C GLY A 40 18.64 4.20 -7.55
N CYS A 41 17.33 4.13 -7.31
CA CYS A 41 16.70 4.61 -6.08
C CYS A 41 16.40 3.44 -5.11
N ALA A 42 16.34 3.72 -3.80
CA ALA A 42 15.95 2.79 -2.75
C ALA A 42 14.42 2.58 -2.70
N CYS A 43 13.64 3.60 -3.07
CA CYS A 43 12.18 3.61 -3.07
C CYS A 43 11.55 3.30 -4.44
N THR A 44 12.08 2.30 -5.15
CA THR A 44 11.49 1.80 -6.41
C THR A 44 10.09 1.21 -6.20
N PRO A 45 9.23 1.13 -7.25
CA PRO A 45 7.93 0.46 -7.17
C PRO A 45 7.98 -0.94 -6.56
N GLU A 46 9.00 -1.73 -6.91
CA GLU A 46 9.21 -3.08 -6.39
C GLU A 46 9.53 -3.07 -4.89
N ARG A 47 10.33 -2.09 -4.43
CA ARG A 47 10.71 -1.94 -3.02
C ARG A 47 9.55 -1.42 -2.19
N MET A 48 8.81 -0.45 -2.71
CA MET A 48 7.58 0.07 -2.12
C MET A 48 6.54 -1.03 -1.95
N ALA A 49 6.29 -1.81 -3.02
CA ALA A 49 5.38 -2.94 -2.98
C ALA A 49 5.83 -4.05 -2.02
N GLU A 50 7.13 -4.34 -1.92
CA GLU A 50 7.68 -5.29 -0.94
C GLU A 50 7.35 -4.84 0.49
N ALA A 51 7.48 -3.55 0.79
CA ALA A 51 7.13 -2.98 2.10
C ALA A 51 5.62 -2.88 2.36
N GLY A 52 4.77 -3.21 1.38
CA GLY A 52 3.32 -3.21 1.52
C GLY A 52 2.65 -1.93 1.02
N PHE A 53 3.37 -1.03 0.37
CA PHE A 53 2.77 0.19 -0.18
C PHE A 53 2.06 -0.05 -1.52
N ILE A 54 0.99 0.71 -1.73
CA ILE A 54 0.34 0.94 -3.01
C ILE A 54 0.40 2.43 -3.31
N HIS A 55 0.44 2.79 -4.59
CA HIS A 55 0.41 4.18 -5.03
C HIS A 55 -1.04 4.68 -5.12
N CYS A 56 -1.33 5.79 -4.47
CA CYS A 56 -2.65 6.42 -4.44
C CYS A 56 -2.53 7.95 -4.56
N PRO A 57 -2.01 8.45 -5.70
CA PRO A 57 -1.70 9.86 -5.86
C PRO A 57 -2.96 10.73 -5.87
N THR A 58 -2.84 11.95 -5.34
CA THR A 58 -3.84 13.01 -5.50
C THR A 58 -3.30 14.11 -6.42
N GLU A 59 -4.10 15.12 -6.76
CA GLU A 59 -3.63 16.26 -7.56
C GLU A 59 -2.52 17.05 -6.85
N ASN A 60 -2.53 17.07 -5.51
CA ASN A 60 -1.57 17.82 -4.71
C ASN A 60 -0.41 16.95 -4.19
N GLU A 61 -0.60 15.62 -4.14
CA GLU A 61 0.31 14.67 -3.51
C GLU A 61 0.62 13.55 -4.54
N PRO A 62 1.45 13.85 -5.56
CA PRO A 62 1.66 12.96 -6.70
C PRO A 62 2.49 11.71 -6.36
N ASP A 63 3.14 11.69 -5.20
CA ASP A 63 3.93 10.57 -4.67
C ASP A 63 3.28 9.92 -3.43
N LEU A 64 1.99 10.17 -3.20
CA LEU A 64 1.27 9.60 -2.07
C LEU A 64 1.20 8.07 -2.16
N ALA A 65 1.74 7.40 -1.15
CA ALA A 65 1.74 5.96 -1.01
C ALA A 65 1.05 5.53 0.30
N GLN A 66 0.26 4.47 0.24
CA GLN A 66 -0.48 3.94 1.38
C GLN A 66 -0.14 2.47 1.60
N CYS A 67 0.12 2.08 2.85
CA CYS A 67 0.22 0.66 3.19
C CYS A 67 -1.14 -0.03 3.04
N PHE A 68 -1.24 -1.10 2.24
CA PHE A 68 -2.51 -1.78 1.98
C PHE A 68 -3.14 -2.44 3.22
N PHE A 69 -2.34 -2.67 4.27
CA PHE A 69 -2.71 -3.46 5.44
C PHE A 69 -3.04 -2.61 6.67
N CYS A 70 -2.19 -1.64 7.02
CA CYS A 70 -2.45 -0.72 8.14
C CYS A 70 -3.04 0.62 7.70
N PHE A 71 -3.15 0.88 6.40
CA PHE A 71 -3.71 2.11 5.83
C PHE A 71 -2.95 3.39 6.19
N LYS A 72 -1.70 3.28 6.65
CA LYS A 72 -0.84 4.45 6.87
C LYS A 72 -0.44 5.05 5.52
N GLU A 73 -0.74 6.33 5.34
CA GLU A 73 -0.35 7.16 4.20
C GLU A 73 0.96 7.88 4.48
N LEU A 74 1.83 7.95 3.47
CA LEU A 74 3.11 8.64 3.47
C LEU A 74 3.35 9.31 2.09
N GLU A 75 3.86 10.53 2.13
CA GLU A 75 4.24 11.34 0.96
C GLU A 75 5.60 12.00 1.22
N GLY A 76 6.14 12.70 0.22
CA GLY A 76 7.44 13.36 0.32
C GLY A 76 8.60 12.37 0.29
N TRP A 77 8.48 11.35 -0.55
CA TRP A 77 9.50 10.32 -0.74
C TRP A 77 10.75 10.91 -1.39
N GLU A 78 11.91 10.47 -0.92
CA GLU A 78 13.23 10.83 -1.45
C GLU A 78 13.90 9.57 -2.03
N PRO A 79 14.79 9.71 -3.03
CA PRO A 79 15.40 8.57 -3.74
C PRO A 79 16.11 7.54 -2.84
N ASP A 80 16.59 7.95 -1.68
CA ASP A 80 17.35 7.17 -0.71
C ASP A 80 16.51 6.60 0.44
N ASP A 81 15.22 6.91 0.50
CA ASP A 81 14.31 6.37 1.51
C ASP A 81 14.16 4.84 1.36
N ASP A 82 14.35 4.10 2.45
CA ASP A 82 14.01 2.67 2.52
C ASP A 82 12.53 2.52 2.92
N PRO A 83 11.66 1.99 2.03
CA PRO A 83 10.24 1.86 2.33
C PRO A 83 9.93 1.01 3.57
N ILE A 84 10.75 0.00 3.88
CA ILE A 84 10.53 -0.84 5.07
C ILE A 84 10.81 -0.05 6.34
N GLU A 85 11.88 0.74 6.35
CA GLU A 85 12.26 1.54 7.52
C GLU A 85 11.27 2.67 7.75
N GLU A 86 10.83 3.37 6.70
CA GLU A 86 9.77 4.38 6.80
C GLU A 86 8.44 3.76 7.29
N HIS A 87 8.08 2.57 6.82
CA HIS A 87 6.90 1.85 7.32
C HIS A 87 7.03 1.53 8.81
N LYS A 88 8.19 1.01 9.27
CA LYS A 88 8.42 0.73 10.70
C LYS A 88 8.37 2.00 11.54
N LYS A 89 8.95 3.10 11.07
CA LYS A 89 8.99 4.39 11.76
C LYS A 89 7.59 4.96 11.97
N HIS A 90 6.73 4.88 10.95
CA HIS A 90 5.41 5.50 10.97
C HIS A 90 4.26 4.55 11.37
N SER A 91 4.48 3.23 11.37
CA SER A 91 3.49 2.22 11.75
C SER A 91 4.16 0.92 12.24
N SER A 92 4.96 1.00 13.30
CA SER A 92 5.69 -0.14 13.88
C SER A 92 4.80 -1.32 14.31
N GLY A 93 3.52 -1.05 14.63
CA GLY A 93 2.53 -2.07 15.00
C GLY A 93 1.89 -2.81 13.83
N CYS A 94 2.24 -2.49 12.58
CA CYS A 94 1.66 -3.13 11.41
C CYS A 94 2.00 -4.62 11.34
N ALA A 95 0.98 -5.49 11.43
CA ALA A 95 1.18 -6.94 11.41
C ALA A 95 1.81 -7.45 10.09
N PHE A 96 1.65 -6.72 8.98
CA PHE A 96 2.29 -7.04 7.71
C PHE A 96 3.81 -7.09 7.80
N LEU A 97 4.43 -6.19 8.60
CA LEU A 97 5.89 -6.17 8.81
C LEU A 97 6.42 -7.45 9.49
N SER A 98 5.55 -8.21 10.17
CA SER A 98 5.91 -9.46 10.84
C SER A 98 5.68 -10.71 9.97
N VAL A 99 5.06 -10.57 8.80
CA VAL A 99 4.77 -11.70 7.91
C VAL A 99 6.06 -12.13 7.20
N LYS A 100 6.54 -13.35 7.51
CA LYS A 100 7.77 -13.91 6.92
C LYS A 100 7.53 -14.75 5.66
N LYS A 101 6.28 -15.17 5.45
CA LYS A 101 5.88 -16.02 4.31
C LYS A 101 5.36 -15.14 3.18
N ARG A 102 5.61 -15.55 1.94
CA ARG A 102 4.92 -14.92 0.81
C ARG A 102 3.43 -15.26 0.86
N PHE A 103 2.60 -14.44 0.21
CA PHE A 103 1.16 -14.64 0.25
C PHE A 103 0.74 -16.02 -0.29
N GLU A 104 1.43 -16.49 -1.33
CA GLU A 104 1.20 -17.77 -2.00
C GLU A 104 1.56 -18.97 -1.11
N GLU A 105 2.27 -18.75 0.00
CA GLU A 105 2.74 -19.77 0.94
C GLU A 105 1.91 -19.80 2.24
N LEU A 106 0.93 -18.90 2.38
CA LEU A 106 0.06 -18.86 3.53
C LEU A 106 -1.00 -19.96 3.46
N THR A 107 -1.26 -20.59 4.59
CA THR A 107 -2.47 -21.41 4.75
C THR A 107 -3.70 -20.51 4.77
N LEU A 108 -4.88 -21.05 4.40
CA LEU A 108 -6.15 -20.32 4.48
C LEU A 108 -6.41 -19.76 5.90
N GLY A 109 -6.05 -20.51 6.94
CA GLY A 109 -6.20 -20.07 8.33
C GLY A 109 -5.29 -18.91 8.71
N GLU A 110 -4.05 -18.87 8.20
CA GLU A 110 -3.15 -17.73 8.38
C GLU A 110 -3.67 -16.50 7.61
N PHE A 111 -4.12 -16.69 6.37
CA PHE A 111 -4.71 -15.63 5.56
C PHE A 111 -5.93 -14.99 6.24
N LEU A 112 -6.90 -15.78 6.69
CA LEU A 112 -8.12 -15.26 7.32
C LEU A 112 -7.84 -14.52 8.64
N LYS A 113 -6.77 -14.87 9.35
CA LYS A 113 -6.31 -14.10 10.52
C LYS A 113 -5.79 -12.73 10.09
N LEU A 114 -4.95 -12.67 9.06
CA LEU A 114 -4.44 -11.42 8.51
C LEU A 114 -5.55 -10.52 7.96
N ASP A 115 -6.50 -11.08 7.20
CA ASP A 115 -7.61 -10.31 6.64
C ASP A 115 -8.53 -9.73 7.73
N ARG A 116 -8.75 -10.48 8.83
CA ARG A 116 -9.45 -9.96 10.02
C ARG A 116 -8.72 -8.77 10.63
N GLU A 117 -7.41 -8.86 10.83
CA GLU A 117 -6.63 -7.74 11.39
C GLU A 117 -6.62 -6.53 10.46
N ARG A 118 -6.51 -6.75 9.13
CA ARG A 118 -6.65 -5.69 8.14
C ARG A 118 -8.03 -5.02 8.23
N ALA A 119 -9.10 -5.78 8.39
CA ALA A 119 -10.45 -5.21 8.54
C ALA A 119 -10.56 -4.32 9.81
N LYS A 120 -9.95 -4.72 10.92
CA LYS A 120 -9.87 -3.88 12.13
C LYS A 120 -9.09 -2.58 11.86
N ASN A 121 -7.91 -2.68 11.24
CA ASN A 121 -7.11 -1.52 10.88
C ASN A 121 -7.91 -0.55 9.99
N LYS A 122 -8.75 -1.08 9.09
CA LYS A 122 -9.60 -0.23 8.24
C LYS A 122 -10.61 0.56 9.06
N ILE A 123 -11.26 -0.06 10.04
CA ILE A 123 -12.22 0.60 10.93
C ILE A 123 -11.49 1.70 11.73
N GLU A 124 -10.35 1.38 12.33
CA GLU A 124 -9.56 2.34 13.11
C GLU A 124 -9.08 3.53 12.25
N ALA A 125 -8.64 3.29 11.01
CA ALA A 125 -8.23 4.35 10.09
C ALA A 125 -9.40 5.28 9.73
N LEU A 126 -10.60 4.73 9.52
CA LEU A 126 -11.79 5.54 9.23
C LEU A 126 -12.19 6.43 10.42
N GLU A 127 -12.15 5.89 11.64
CA GLU A 127 -12.42 6.66 12.86
C GLU A 127 -11.40 7.78 13.09
N GLN A 128 -10.13 7.55 12.75
CA GLN A 128 -9.10 8.59 12.82
C GLN A 128 -9.35 9.69 11.81
N ASN A 129 -9.73 9.35 10.58
CA ASN A 129 -10.06 10.33 9.55
C ASN A 129 -11.26 11.20 9.95
N GLU A 130 -12.31 10.62 10.55
CA GLU A 130 -13.44 11.40 11.08
C GLU A 130 -13.02 12.39 12.16
N LYS A 131 -12.14 11.97 13.09
CA LYS A 131 -11.58 12.86 14.12
C LYS A 131 -10.78 13.99 13.49
N VAL A 132 -9.94 13.72 12.49
CA VAL A 132 -9.16 14.74 11.78
C VAL A 132 -10.08 15.71 11.04
N SER A 133 -11.09 15.21 10.31
CA SER A 133 -12.07 16.07 9.62
C SER A 133 -12.83 16.98 10.57
N SER A 134 -13.26 16.46 11.73
CA SER A 134 -13.96 17.26 12.75
C SER A 134 -13.06 18.34 13.38
N GLN A 135 -11.75 18.11 13.46
CA GLN A 135 -10.78 19.08 13.97
C GLN A 135 -10.45 20.19 12.97
N ILE A 136 -10.40 19.88 11.66
CA ILE A 136 -10.17 20.88 10.61
C ILE A 136 -11.34 21.87 10.53
N GLN A 137 -12.58 21.41 10.77
CA GLN A 137 -13.77 22.27 10.84
C GLN A 137 -13.79 23.22 12.06
N GLY A 138 -12.91 23.01 13.05
CA GLY A 138 -12.83 23.78 14.30
C GLY A 138 -11.80 24.93 14.34
N GLY A 139 -11.05 25.16 13.25
CA GLY A 139 -10.07 26.25 13.18
C GLY A 139 -8.78 25.98 13.97
N LYS A 140 -7.84 25.29 13.34
CA LYS A 140 -6.37 25.42 13.51
C LYS A 140 -5.72 24.57 12.43
N GLN A 141 -4.95 25.20 11.54
CA GLN A 141 -4.02 24.51 10.65
C GLN A 141 -3.14 23.63 11.55
N ARG A 142 -3.33 22.31 11.50
CA ARG A 142 -2.41 21.36 12.12
C ARG A 142 -1.56 20.81 11.01
N ASP A 143 -0.26 20.82 11.25
CA ASP A 143 0.72 20.11 10.45
C ASP A 143 0.18 18.70 10.21
N PHE A 144 -0.13 18.43 8.94
CA PHE A 144 -0.16 17.06 8.42
C PHE A 144 1.15 16.40 8.85
N LEU A 145 1.21 15.09 9.00
CA LEU A 145 2.47 14.39 9.28
C LEU A 145 3.42 14.53 8.07
N PHE A 146 3.92 15.75 7.84
CA PHE A 146 5.09 16.07 7.08
C PHE A 146 6.22 15.31 7.74
N LYS A 147 7.10 14.74 6.92
CA LYS A 147 8.41 14.27 7.33
C LYS A 147 9.06 15.38 8.19
N GLU A 148 8.97 15.29 9.52
CA GLU A 148 9.68 16.21 10.43
C GLU A 148 11.17 15.89 10.24
N LYS A 149 11.82 16.68 9.37
CA LYS A 149 13.27 16.65 9.16
C LYS A 149 13.93 17.21 10.41
N THR A 150 14.67 16.37 11.13
CA THR A 150 15.73 16.86 12.02
C THR A 150 16.95 17.15 11.17
N ASP A 151 17.26 18.43 10.97
CA ASP A 151 18.55 18.89 10.47
C ASP A 151 19.68 18.48 11.44
N VAL A 152 20.71 17.80 10.93
CA VAL A 152 22.10 17.89 11.42
C VAL A 152 23.04 17.87 10.21
#